data_AF-A0A4U9TUZ8-F1
#
_entry.id   AF-A0A4U9TUZ8-F1
#
_cell.length_a   1.000
_cell.length_b   1.000
_cell.length_c   1.000
_cell.angle_alpha   90.00
_cell.angle_beta   90.00
_cell.angle_gamma   90.00
#
_symmetry.space_group_name_H-M   'P 1'
#
loop_
_entity.id
_entity.type
_entity.pdbx_description
1 polymer ?
#
loop_
_entity_poly.entity_id
_entity_poly.type
_entity_poly.pdbx_seq_one_letter_code
_entity_poly.pdbx_strand_id
1 'polypeptide(L)'
;MVVRFQGPQANGMPELHKLMPPLGVLMDRGFKVALVTDGRLSGASGKVPSAIHVTPEAYTGGMLAKVQSGDMIRVNGRTGELQLLVAEAELAQRTPYHPDLSGERNGCGRELFGALRSQLSGAEQGACCITF
;
A
#
# COMPACT_ATOMS: atom_id res chain seq x y z
N MET A 1 -5.61 -4.99 -8.16
CA MET A 1 -5.39 -3.52 -8.11
C MET A 1 -4.35 -3.24 -7.05
N VAL A 2 -3.33 -2.46 -7.38
CA VAL A 2 -2.28 -2.06 -6.44
C VAL A 2 -2.45 -0.58 -6.11
N VAL A 3 -2.58 -0.24 -4.84
CA VAL A 3 -2.70 1.13 -4.35
C VAL A 3 -1.51 1.41 -3.45
N ARG A 4 -0.66 2.34 -3.88
CA ARG A 4 0.65 2.59 -3.26
C ARG A 4 0.67 3.95 -2.59
N PHE A 5 1.67 4.17 -1.74
CA PHE A 5 1.91 5.44 -1.06
C PHE A 5 0.74 5.82 -0.14
N GLN A 6 0.13 4.81 0.47
CA GLN A 6 -0.91 4.94 1.49
C GLN A 6 -0.41 4.48 2.86
N GLY A 7 0.90 4.32 3.04
CA GLY A 7 1.51 3.88 4.29
C GLY A 7 1.68 5.00 5.32
N PRO A 8 2.27 4.67 6.48
CA PRO A 8 2.43 5.60 7.60
C PRO A 8 3.20 6.86 7.23
N GLN A 9 4.41 6.73 6.66
CA GLN A 9 5.24 7.88 6.33
C GLN A 9 4.77 8.60 5.06
N ALA A 10 4.07 7.91 4.16
CA ALA A 10 3.54 8.51 2.94
C ALA A 10 2.55 9.64 3.27
N ASN A 11 1.40 9.29 3.84
CA ASN A 11 0.28 10.19 4.08
C ASN A 11 -0.46 9.93 5.41
N GLY A 12 0.16 9.21 6.35
CA GLY A 12 -0.44 8.90 7.66
C GLY A 12 -1.42 7.74 7.64
N MET A 13 -1.41 6.90 6.60
CA MET A 13 -2.20 5.68 6.49
C MET A 13 -3.73 5.87 6.67
N PRO A 14 -4.40 6.71 5.85
CA PRO A 14 -5.85 6.87 5.89
C PRO A 14 -6.58 5.58 5.47
N GLU A 15 -7.83 5.45 5.88
CA GLU A 15 -8.67 4.30 5.50
C GLU A 15 -9.24 4.43 4.08
N LEU A 16 -8.98 3.44 3.24
CA LEU A 16 -9.35 3.42 1.82
C LEU A 16 -10.77 2.88 1.56
N HIS A 17 -11.78 3.47 2.18
CA HIS A 17 -13.18 3.00 2.14
C HIS A 17 -13.83 3.00 0.74
N LYS A 18 -13.30 3.78 -0.22
CA LYS A 18 -13.90 3.91 -1.57
C LYS A 18 -13.56 2.77 -2.53
N LEU A 19 -12.61 1.89 -2.18
CA LEU A 19 -12.08 0.88 -3.11
C LEU A 19 -12.87 -0.43 -3.12
N MET A 20 -13.55 -0.76 -2.01
CA MET A 20 -14.23 -2.04 -1.88
C MET A 20 -15.47 -2.20 -2.78
N PRO A 21 -16.35 -1.19 -2.95
CA PRO A 21 -17.51 -1.31 -3.82
C PRO A 21 -17.16 -1.66 -5.28
N PRO A 22 -16.26 -0.94 -5.99
CA PRO A 22 -15.97 -1.26 -7.39
C PRO A 22 -15.28 -2.63 -7.55
N LEU A 23 -14.39 -3.02 -6.64
CA LEU A 23 -13.78 -4.35 -6.67
C LEU A 23 -14.80 -5.46 -6.43
N GLY A 24 -15.78 -5.22 -5.55
CA GLY A 24 -16.88 -6.15 -5.30
C GLY A 24 -17.72 -6.40 -6.56
N VAL A 25 -18.02 -5.35 -7.33
CA VAL A 25 -18.75 -5.46 -8.61
C VAL A 25 -17.96 -6.27 -9.64
N LEU A 26 -16.63 -6.10 -9.71
CA LEU A 26 -15.79 -6.90 -10.61
C LEU A 26 -15.82 -8.38 -10.23
N MET A 27 -15.77 -8.72 -8.94
CA MET A 27 -15.91 -10.10 -8.49
C MET A 27 -17.28 -10.70 -8.83
N ASP A 28 -18.36 -9.93 -8.64
CA ASP A 28 -19.72 -10.40 -8.98
C ASP A 28 -19.88 -10.69 -10.47
N ARG A 29 -19.10 -10.01 -11.32
CA ARG A 29 -19.01 -10.26 -12.77
C ARG A 29 -18.10 -11.44 -13.12
N GLY A 30 -17.56 -12.16 -12.14
CA GLY A 30 -16.71 -13.33 -12.34
C GLY A 30 -15.22 -13.02 -12.53
N PHE A 31 -14.79 -11.76 -12.40
CA PHE A 31 -13.37 -11.43 -12.49
C PHE A 31 -12.62 -11.80 -11.21
N LYS A 32 -11.43 -12.37 -11.36
CA LYS A 32 -10.52 -12.63 -10.24
C LYS A 32 -9.75 -11.34 -9.94
N VAL A 33 -10.18 -10.62 -8.91
CA VAL A 33 -9.53 -9.37 -8.46
C VAL A 33 -9.06 -9.50 -7.02
N ALA A 34 -7.95 -8.82 -6.72
CA ALA A 34 -7.40 -8.65 -5.38
C ALA A 34 -6.94 -7.21 -5.19
N LEU A 35 -6.89 -6.75 -3.94
CA LEU A 35 -6.30 -5.47 -3.55
C LEU A 35 -4.92 -5.71 -2.90
N VAL A 36 -3.93 -4.90 -3.26
CA VAL A 36 -2.62 -4.87 -2.60
C VAL A 36 -2.30 -3.41 -2.26
N THR A 37 -1.99 -3.12 -1.00
CA THR A 37 -1.68 -1.76 -0.56
C THR A 37 -0.76 -1.73 0.66
N ASP A 38 0.09 -0.71 0.72
CA ASP A 38 0.85 -0.33 1.92
C ASP A 38 -0.01 0.44 2.95
N GLY A 39 -1.27 0.76 2.60
CA GLY A 39 -2.24 1.38 3.51
C GLY A 39 -3.22 0.41 4.16
N ARG A 40 -4.38 0.93 4.57
CA ARG A 40 -5.39 0.19 5.32
C ARG A 40 -6.83 0.33 4.81
N LEU A 41 -7.68 -0.59 5.23
CA LEU A 41 -9.14 -0.56 5.04
C LEU A 41 -9.85 -0.33 6.38
N SER A 42 -11.14 -0.01 6.35
CA SER A 42 -11.97 0.34 7.52
C SER A 42 -12.31 -0.85 8.44
N GLY A 43 -11.50 -1.91 8.45
CA GLY A 43 -11.72 -3.12 9.24
C GLY A 43 -12.92 -3.98 8.82
N ALA A 44 -13.77 -3.51 7.90
CA ALA A 44 -14.85 -4.28 7.32
C ALA A 44 -14.28 -5.38 6.42
N SER A 45 -14.45 -6.64 6.83
CA SER A 45 -14.08 -7.81 6.03
C SER A 45 -14.98 -7.88 4.80
N GLY A 46 -14.48 -7.43 3.65
CA GLY A 46 -15.17 -7.58 2.38
C GLY A 46 -14.85 -8.91 1.71
N LYS A 47 -15.63 -9.25 0.68
CA LYS A 47 -15.43 -10.46 -0.15
C LYS A 47 -14.15 -10.44 -1.00
N VAL A 48 -13.47 -9.30 -1.09
CA VAL A 48 -12.29 -9.13 -1.96
C VAL A 48 -11.01 -9.49 -1.22
N PRO A 49 -10.21 -10.45 -1.74
CA PRO A 49 -8.88 -10.75 -1.20
C PRO A 49 -8.03 -9.48 -1.16
N SER A 50 -7.55 -9.13 0.03
CA SER A 50 -6.85 -7.86 0.26
C SER A 50 -5.57 -8.10 1.06
N ALA A 51 -4.43 -7.76 0.46
CA ALA A 51 -3.17 -7.60 1.17
C ALA A 51 -3.03 -6.12 1.58
N ILE A 52 -3.23 -5.86 2.87
CA ILE A 52 -3.12 -4.52 3.48
C ILE A 52 -1.85 -4.45 4.34
N HIS A 53 -1.43 -3.23 4.70
CA HIS A 53 -0.24 -2.99 5.52
C HIS A 53 1.06 -3.59 4.94
N VAL A 54 1.15 -3.69 3.61
CA VAL A 54 2.37 -4.21 2.96
C VAL A 54 3.56 -3.35 3.37
N THR A 55 4.54 -4.01 4.00
CA THR A 55 5.72 -3.39 4.60
C THR A 55 6.98 -4.05 4.01
N PRO A 56 8.05 -3.30 3.66
CA PRO A 56 8.18 -1.84 3.73
C PRO A 56 7.21 -1.12 2.78
N GLU A 57 6.74 0.07 3.17
CA GLU A 57 5.83 0.86 2.34
C GLU A 57 6.53 1.38 1.06
N ALA A 58 5.74 1.73 0.03
CA ALA A 58 6.32 2.21 -1.22
C ALA A 58 7.09 3.53 -1.05
N TYR A 59 6.65 4.40 -0.13
CA TYR A 59 7.27 5.70 0.08
C TYR A 59 8.71 5.61 0.58
N THR A 60 9.04 4.60 1.39
CA THR A 60 10.38 4.36 1.94
C THR A 60 11.22 3.43 1.05
N GLY A 61 10.78 3.15 -0.18
CA GLY A 61 11.50 2.34 -1.16
C GLY A 61 11.17 0.84 -1.13
N GLY A 62 10.07 0.44 -0.47
CA GLY A 62 9.59 -0.93 -0.49
C GLY A 62 9.24 -1.43 -1.90
N MET A 63 9.10 -2.75 -2.05
CA MET A 63 8.93 -3.40 -3.37
C MET A 63 7.74 -2.85 -4.17
N LEU A 64 6.67 -2.40 -3.50
CA LEU A 64 5.52 -1.77 -4.15
C LEU A 64 5.93 -0.54 -4.99
N ALA A 65 6.97 0.21 -4.61
CA ALA A 65 7.46 1.35 -5.39
C ALA A 65 7.94 0.98 -6.79
N LYS A 66 8.37 -0.28 -7.00
CA LYS A 66 8.88 -0.81 -8.28
C LYS A 66 7.81 -1.51 -9.14
N VAL A 67 6.60 -1.69 -8.61
CA VAL A 67 5.48 -2.29 -9.35
C VAL A 67 5.07 -1.36 -10.50
N GLN A 68 4.88 -1.94 -11.68
CA GLN A 68 4.44 -1.29 -12.90
C GLN A 68 3.13 -1.92 -13.40
N SER A 69 2.39 -1.16 -14.22
CA SER A 69 1.14 -1.67 -14.80
C SER A 69 1.44 -2.84 -15.75
N GLY A 70 0.71 -3.94 -15.60
CA GLY A 70 0.93 -5.16 -16.37
C GLY A 70 1.74 -6.23 -15.63
N ASP A 71 2.44 -5.88 -14.54
CA ASP A 71 3.13 -6.87 -13.72
C ASP A 71 2.16 -7.91 -13.14
N MET A 72 2.61 -9.16 -13.13
CA MET A 72 1.87 -10.23 -12.50
C MET A 72 2.19 -10.28 -11.01
N ILE A 73 1.16 -10.24 -10.16
CA ILE A 73 1.28 -10.37 -8.71
C ILE A 73 0.45 -11.55 -8.25
N ARG A 74 1.09 -12.50 -7.57
CA ARG A 74 0.42 -13.60 -6.89
C ARG A 74 -0.01 -13.14 -5.50
N VAL A 75 -1.31 -13.29 -5.22
CA VAL A 75 -1.90 -13.10 -3.89
C VAL A 75 -2.55 -14.41 -3.49
N ASN A 76 -1.93 -15.15 -2.57
CA ASN A 76 -2.40 -16.45 -2.12
C ASN A 76 -2.73 -16.42 -0.63
N GLY A 77 -4.00 -16.19 -0.31
CA GLY A 77 -4.49 -16.19 1.07
C GLY A 77 -4.50 -17.57 1.74
N ARG A 78 -4.25 -18.67 1.01
CA ARG A 78 -4.15 -20.02 1.59
C ARG A 78 -2.74 -20.34 2.08
N THR A 79 -1.72 -19.94 1.32
CA THR A 79 -0.31 -20.14 1.68
C THR A 79 0.31 -18.94 2.40
N GLY A 80 -0.36 -17.78 2.37
CA GLY A 80 0.19 -16.52 2.88
C GLY A 80 1.19 -15.87 1.91
N GLU A 81 1.26 -16.31 0.65
CA GLU A 81 2.23 -15.80 -0.32
C GLU A 81 1.72 -14.52 -1.00
N LEU A 82 2.52 -13.47 -0.95
CA LEU A 82 2.39 -12.25 -1.76
C LEU A 82 3.68 -12.08 -2.57
N GLN A 83 3.61 -12.34 -3.88
CA GLN A 83 4.81 -12.34 -4.73
C GLN A 83 4.61 -11.51 -5.99
N LEU A 84 5.56 -10.62 -6.27
CA LEU A 84 5.70 -9.95 -7.57
C LEU A 84 6.45 -10.88 -8.52
N LEU A 85 5.80 -11.35 -9.57
CA LEU A 85 6.35 -12.32 -10.53
C LEU A 85 7.12 -11.60 -11.64
N VAL A 86 8.16 -10.89 -11.24
CA VAL A 86 9.12 -10.20 -12.12
C VAL A 86 10.50 -10.72 -11.80
N ALA A 87 11.33 -10.94 -12.81
CA ALA A 87 12.69 -11.44 -12.61
C ALA A 87 13.52 -10.46 -11.76
N GLU A 88 14.35 -11.00 -10.86
CA GLU A 88 15.17 -10.18 -9.97
C GLU A 88 16.11 -9.23 -10.74
N ALA A 89 16.67 -9.67 -11.85
CA ALA A 89 17.50 -8.84 -12.74
C ALA A 89 16.74 -7.63 -13.29
N GLU A 90 15.45 -7.78 -13.60
CA GLU A 90 14.61 -6.67 -14.06
C GLU A 90 14.26 -5.75 -12.90
N LEU A 91 13.89 -6.28 -11.73
CA LEU A 91 13.62 -5.49 -10.52
C LEU A 91 14.84 -4.69 -10.05
N ALA A 92 16.05 -5.22 -10.26
CA ALA A 92 17.30 -4.52 -9.96
C ALA A 92 17.51 -3.29 -10.85
N GLN A 93 17.04 -3.33 -12.10
CA GLN A 93 17.15 -2.22 -13.05
C GLN A 93 16.04 -1.16 -12.86
N ARG A 94 14.92 -1.52 -12.25
CA ARG A 94 13.81 -0.58 -12.01
C ARG A 94 14.15 0.45 -10.94
N THR A 95 14.03 1.71 -11.30
CA THR A 95 14.01 2.82 -10.34
C THR A 95 12.68 2.85 -9.60
N PRO A 96 12.68 2.88 -8.25
CA PRO A 96 11.46 3.10 -7.47
C PRO A 96 10.75 4.39 -7.89
N TYR A 97 9.43 4.33 -8.06
CA TYR A 97 8.64 5.52 -8.33
C TYR A 97 8.50 6.35 -7.05
N HIS A 98 8.83 7.64 -7.14
CA HIS A 98 8.65 8.60 -6.04
C HIS A 98 7.51 9.57 -6.39
N PRO A 99 6.37 9.51 -5.70
CA PRO A 99 5.25 10.43 -5.94
C PRO A 99 5.53 11.82 -5.37
N ASP A 100 4.92 12.84 -5.96
CA ASP A 100 4.69 14.10 -5.26
C ASP A 100 3.50 13.93 -4.30
N LEU A 101 3.75 14.09 -2.99
CA LEU A 101 2.76 14.01 -1.92
C LEU A 101 2.50 15.37 -1.25
N SER A 102 2.86 16.47 -1.90
CA SER A 102 2.70 17.82 -1.36
C SER A 102 1.25 18.15 -1.01
N GLY A 103 0.28 17.68 -1.80
CA GLY A 103 -1.16 17.86 -1.57
C GLY A 103 -1.71 17.07 -0.36
N GLU A 104 -1.10 15.94 -0.06
CA GLU A 104 -1.44 15.07 1.06
C GLU A 104 -0.80 15.52 2.38
N ARG A 105 0.25 16.35 2.28
CA ARG A 105 1.08 16.78 3.43
C ARG A 105 0.74 18.16 3.95
N ASN A 106 0.12 19.00 3.13
CA ASN A 106 -0.20 20.39 3.47
C ASN A 106 -1.70 20.61 3.60
N GLY A 107 -2.11 21.51 4.50
CA GLY A 107 -3.50 21.89 4.71
C GLY A 107 -4.19 21.04 5.78
N CYS A 108 -5.25 21.59 6.36
CA CYS A 108 -5.97 21.03 7.51
C CYS A 108 -5.05 20.75 8.72
N GLY A 109 -3.95 21.52 8.90
CA GLY A 109 -3.01 21.35 10.00
C GLY A 109 -2.05 20.18 9.83
N ARG A 110 -2.03 19.49 8.68
CA ARG A 110 -1.16 18.33 8.43
C ARG A 110 0.33 18.68 8.46
N GLU A 111 0.66 19.94 8.20
CA GLU A 111 1.98 20.55 8.34
C GLU A 111 2.54 20.43 9.77
N LEU A 112 1.69 20.48 10.79
CA LEU A 112 2.09 20.36 12.20
C LEU A 112 2.62 18.95 12.53
N PHE A 113 2.21 17.95 11.76
CA PHE A 113 2.56 16.55 11.99
C PHE A 113 3.69 16.05 11.08
N GLY A 114 4.31 16.92 10.28
CA GLY A 114 5.34 16.54 9.31
C GLY A 114 6.52 15.79 9.95
N ALA A 115 7.06 16.34 11.04
CA ALA A 115 8.18 15.74 11.75
C ALA A 115 7.85 14.37 12.36
N LEU A 116 6.65 14.21 12.93
CA LEU A 116 6.19 12.93 13.48
C LEU A 116 5.99 11.91 12.36
N ARG A 117 5.37 12.32 11.25
CA ARG A 117 5.08 11.46 10.10
C ARG A 117 6.35 10.84 9.51
N SER A 118 7.42 11.63 9.38
CA SER A 118 8.71 11.12 8.88
C SER A 118 9.41 10.13 9.81
N GLN A 119 8.97 10.03 11.07
CA GLN A 119 9.55 9.14 12.08
C GLN A 119 8.66 7.91 12.36
N LEU A 120 7.53 7.76 11.66
CA LEU A 120 6.66 6.60 11.85
C LEU A 120 7.38 5.32 11.43
N SER A 121 7.37 4.33 12.30
CA SER A 121 7.78 2.97 11.96
C SER A 121 6.86 2.35 10.90
N GLY A 122 7.25 1.21 10.33
CA GLY A 122 6.39 0.49 9.40
C GLY A 122 5.11 0.00 10.07
N ALA A 123 4.11 -0.35 9.26
CA ALA A 123 2.81 -0.80 9.77
C ALA A 123 2.95 -2.09 10.60
N GLU A 124 3.90 -2.96 10.26
CA GLU A 124 4.22 -4.18 11.02
C GLU A 124 4.81 -3.88 12.41
N GLN A 125 5.45 -2.71 12.59
CA GLN A 125 5.99 -2.24 13.87
C GLN A 125 5.01 -1.28 14.60
N GLY A 126 3.73 -1.30 14.24
CA GLY A 126 2.69 -0.52 14.90
C GLY A 126 2.58 0.94 14.48
N ALA A 127 3.33 1.39 13.47
CA ALA A 127 3.34 2.78 13.01
C ALA A 127 3.56 3.78 14.16
N CYS A 128 4.55 3.52 15.00
CA CYS A 128 4.91 4.35 16.15
C CYS A 128 5.96 5.40 15.77
N CYS A 129 5.86 6.60 16.33
CA CYS A 129 6.87 7.67 16.21
C CYS A 129 7.67 7.90 17.51
N ILE A 130 7.46 7.04 18.51
CA ILE A 130 8.17 7.04 19.78
C ILE A 130 9.09 5.82 19.85
N THR A 131 10.35 6.05 20.23
CA THR A 131 11.31 4.99 20.57
C THR A 131 11.20 4.68 22.05
N PHE A 132 11.08 3.39 22.38
CA PHE A 132 11.10 2.88 23.75
C PHE A 132 12.51 2.42 24.14
#